data_AF-A0A3C2CY43-F1
#
_entry.id   AF-A0A3C2CY43-F1
#
_cell.length_a   1.000
_cell.length_b   1.000
_cell.length_c   1.000
_cell.angle_alpha   90.00
_cell.angle_beta   90.00
_cell.angle_gamma   90.00
#
_symmetry.space_group_name_H-M   'P 1'
#
loop_
_entity.id
_entity.type
_entity.pdbx_description
1 polymer ?
#
loop_
_entity_poly.entity_id
_entity_poly.type
_entity_poly.pdbx_seq_one_letter_code
_entity_poly.pdbx_strand_id
1 'polypeptide(L)'
;MNIPQIRMESTFAKIGIETSRGELQIEQRHADVNIEQPKAEMMVDRRPPRLTIDQTRAWEDVNLKSVRRMIEDAAQMGYHEVMNTIASKSQEGDELMMIEYGFTANK
;
A
#
# COMPACT_ATOMS: atom_id res chain seq x y z
N MET A 1 -8.92 47.41 131.96
CA MET A 1 -10.02 46.53 131.49
C MET A 1 -9.81 46.36 129.99
N ASN A 2 -9.50 45.15 129.53
CA ASN A 2 -9.09 44.87 128.15
C ASN A 2 -10.29 44.42 127.34
N ILE A 3 -10.61 45.14 126.26
CA ILE A 3 -11.67 44.76 125.32
C ILE A 3 -11.01 43.99 124.18
N PRO A 4 -11.42 42.75 123.87
CA PRO A 4 -10.85 42.01 122.76
C PRO A 4 -11.32 42.59 121.43
N GLN A 5 -10.38 42.81 120.51
CA GLN A 5 -10.63 43.25 119.13
C GLN A 5 -10.25 42.12 118.17
N ILE A 6 -11.14 41.81 117.22
CA ILE A 6 -10.81 40.91 116.11
C ILE A 6 -10.13 41.74 115.01
N ARG A 7 -8.96 41.30 114.57
CA ARG A 7 -8.25 41.87 113.42
C ARG A 7 -8.18 40.79 112.33
N MET A 8 -8.75 41.07 111.17
CA MET A 8 -8.63 40.19 110.01
C MET A 8 -7.43 40.61 109.18
N GLU A 9 -6.52 39.68 108.93
CA GLU A 9 -5.45 39.82 107.94
C GLU A 9 -5.79 38.95 106.73
N SER A 10 -5.81 39.54 105.53
CA SER A 10 -6.03 38.82 104.27
C SER A 10 -4.79 38.91 103.40
N THR A 11 -4.23 37.77 103.02
CA THR A 11 -3.09 37.71 102.09
C THR A 11 -3.60 37.41 100.68
N PHE A 12 -3.45 38.37 99.76
CA PHE A 12 -3.80 38.18 98.35
C PHE A 12 -2.70 37.43 97.60
N ALA A 13 -2.99 36.23 97.10
CA ALA A 13 -2.09 35.52 96.19
C ALA A 13 -2.22 36.08 94.76
N LYS A 14 -1.14 36.60 94.19
CA LYS A 14 -1.06 36.92 92.76
C LYS A 14 -0.54 35.70 92.01
N ILE A 15 -1.36 35.13 91.13
CA ILE A 15 -0.96 34.01 90.25
C ILE A 15 -0.61 34.61 88.89
N GLY A 16 0.66 34.50 88.47
CA GLY A 16 1.10 34.88 87.12
C GLY A 16 1.00 33.69 86.16
N ILE A 17 0.62 33.94 84.91
CA ILE A 17 0.63 32.92 83.83
C ILE A 17 1.85 33.20 82.94
N GLU A 18 2.75 32.22 82.81
CA GLU A 18 3.80 32.23 81.79
C GLU A 18 3.36 31.41 80.57
N THR A 19 3.51 31.98 79.37
CA THR A 19 3.24 31.30 78.10
C THR A 19 4.42 31.50 77.15
N SER A 20 4.94 30.43 76.54
CA SER A 20 5.84 30.55 75.40
C SER A 20 5.04 30.49 74.09
N ARG A 21 5.37 31.36 73.13
CA ARG A 21 4.79 31.29 71.77
C ARG A 21 5.62 30.34 70.93
N GLY A 22 4.96 29.40 70.24
CA GLY A 22 5.60 28.56 69.23
C GLY A 22 5.88 29.33 67.95
N GLU A 23 6.99 29.02 67.29
CA GLU A 23 7.33 29.53 65.96
C GLU A 23 6.92 28.52 64.88
N LEU A 24 6.37 29.02 63.76
CA LEU A 24 5.96 28.21 62.62
C LEU A 24 6.90 28.48 61.44
N GLN A 25 7.62 27.45 60.99
CA GLN A 25 8.39 27.48 59.75
C GLN A 25 7.68 26.68 58.66
N ILE A 26 7.51 27.30 57.49
CA ILE A 26 6.93 26.67 56.29
C ILE A 26 7.95 26.82 55.16
N GLU A 27 8.40 25.71 54.59
CA GLU A 27 9.27 25.68 53.41
C GLU A 27 8.54 25.12 52.19
N GLN A 28 8.64 25.81 51.05
CA GLN A 28 8.06 25.37 49.78
C GLN A 28 9.16 25.01 48.77
N ARG A 29 9.11 23.79 48.24
CA ARG A 29 10.06 23.32 47.22
C ARG A 29 9.73 23.90 45.84
N HIS A 30 10.76 24.08 45.02
CA HIS A 30 10.62 24.54 43.64
C HIS A 30 10.00 23.46 42.75
N ALA A 31 9.36 23.89 41.66
CA ALA A 31 8.74 23.00 40.69
C ALA A 31 9.78 22.51 39.67
N ASP A 32 9.80 21.21 39.41
CA ASP A 32 10.61 20.62 38.34
C ASP A 32 9.85 20.72 37.01
N VAL A 33 10.49 21.31 36.00
CA VAL A 33 9.91 21.46 34.65
C VAL A 33 10.70 20.60 33.66
N ASN A 34 10.05 19.59 33.10
CA ASN A 34 10.59 18.77 32.01
C ASN A 34 9.80 19.04 30.72
N ILE A 35 10.49 19.48 29.67
CA ILE A 35 9.91 19.71 28.34
C ILE A 35 10.63 18.78 27.36
N GLU A 36 9.87 17.88 26.72
CA GLU A 36 10.36 16.97 25.69
C GLU A 36 9.66 17.23 24.36
N GLN A 37 10.43 17.18 23.26
CA GLN A 37 9.90 17.27 21.90
C GLN A 37 10.31 16.03 21.08
N PRO A 38 9.37 15.11 20.78
CA PRO A 38 9.66 13.93 19.98
C PRO A 38 9.87 14.29 18.50
N LYS A 39 10.58 13.44 17.77
CA LYS A 39 10.83 13.61 16.32
C LYS A 39 9.54 13.37 15.53
N ALA A 40 9.39 14.09 14.42
CA ALA A 40 8.27 13.91 13.51
C ALA A 40 8.37 12.56 12.77
N GLU A 41 7.26 11.82 12.71
CA GLU A 41 7.13 10.61 11.92
C GLU A 41 6.51 10.92 10.56
N MET A 42 7.14 10.46 9.47
CA MET A 42 6.64 10.63 8.11
C MET A 42 6.17 9.27 7.57
N MET A 43 4.85 9.11 7.40
CA MET A 43 4.27 7.98 6.69
C MET A 43 3.97 8.36 5.24
N VAL A 44 4.56 7.63 4.29
CA VAL A 44 4.26 7.75 2.86
C VAL A 44 3.51 6.50 2.42
N ASP A 45 2.21 6.64 2.14
CA ASP A 45 1.39 5.56 1.59
C ASP A 45 1.31 5.70 0.06
N ARG A 46 1.78 4.69 -0.68
CA ARG A 46 1.80 4.71 -2.16
C ARG A 46 1.15 3.45 -2.72
N ARG A 47 0.19 3.64 -3.60
CA ARG A 47 -0.37 2.54 -4.41
C ARG A 47 0.60 2.17 -5.54
N PRO A 48 0.96 0.89 -5.70
CA PRO A 48 1.79 0.44 -6.82
C PRO A 48 1.12 0.71 -8.18
N PRO A 49 1.88 1.06 -9.23
CA PRO A 49 1.34 1.15 -10.58
C PRO A 49 0.97 -0.24 -11.12
N ARG A 50 -0.14 -0.35 -11.86
CA ARG A 50 -0.54 -1.57 -12.58
C ARG A 50 -0.07 -1.48 -14.03
N LEU A 51 0.74 -2.44 -14.47
CA LEU A 51 1.14 -2.60 -15.86
C LEU A 51 0.40 -3.78 -16.49
N THR A 52 -0.20 -3.57 -17.65
CA THR A 52 -0.83 -4.64 -18.44
C THR A 52 -0.20 -4.65 -19.82
N ILE A 53 0.45 -5.76 -20.17
CA ILE A 53 1.11 -5.97 -21.47
C ILE A 53 0.36 -7.06 -22.21
N ASP A 54 -0.04 -6.78 -23.44
CA ASP A 54 -0.53 -7.80 -24.36
C ASP A 54 0.66 -8.63 -24.86
N GLN A 55 0.68 -9.91 -24.50
CA GLN A 55 1.73 -10.86 -24.86
C GLN A 55 1.27 -11.88 -25.89
N THR A 56 0.11 -11.68 -26.53
CA THR A 56 -0.51 -12.65 -27.43
C THR A 56 0.50 -13.23 -28.44
N ARG A 57 1.30 -12.37 -29.10
CA ARG A 57 2.35 -12.82 -30.05
C ARG A 57 3.44 -13.68 -29.41
N ALA A 58 3.90 -13.31 -28.21
CA ALA A 58 4.96 -14.06 -27.53
C ALA A 58 4.52 -15.50 -27.21
N TRP A 59 3.24 -15.70 -26.88
CA TRP A 59 2.67 -17.03 -26.66
C TRP A 59 2.52 -17.80 -27.99
N GLU A 60 2.11 -17.12 -29.06
CA GLU A 60 1.99 -17.74 -30.37
C GLU A 60 3.34 -18.22 -30.93
N ASP A 61 4.41 -17.46 -30.71
CA ASP A 61 5.77 -17.79 -31.14
C ASP A 61 6.33 -19.05 -30.45
N VAL A 62 5.90 -19.34 -29.22
CA VAL A 62 6.23 -20.58 -28.48
C VAL A 62 5.18 -21.68 -28.66
N ASN A 63 4.38 -21.59 -29.73
CA ASN A 63 3.36 -22.57 -30.10
C ASN A 63 2.20 -22.70 -29.08
N LEU A 64 1.94 -21.65 -28.30
CA LEU A 64 0.79 -21.54 -27.39
C LEU A 64 -0.31 -20.64 -27.98
N LYS A 65 -0.66 -20.91 -29.24
CA LYS A 65 -1.73 -20.21 -29.94
C LYS A 65 -3.10 -20.59 -29.37
N SER A 66 -4.05 -19.66 -29.44
CA SER A 66 -5.45 -20.00 -29.16
C SER A 66 -6.01 -20.95 -30.23
N VAL A 67 -6.97 -21.81 -29.86
CA VAL A 67 -7.63 -22.74 -30.81
C VAL A 67 -8.22 -22.00 -32.00
N ARG A 68 -8.83 -20.83 -31.78
CA ARG A 68 -9.37 -19.99 -32.85
C ARG A 68 -8.29 -19.58 -33.85
N ARG A 69 -7.14 -19.12 -33.37
CA ARG A 69 -6.03 -18.71 -34.25
C ARG A 69 -5.43 -19.89 -35.01
N MET A 70 -5.34 -21.07 -34.37
CA MET A 70 -4.91 -22.29 -35.07
C MET A 70 -5.87 -22.66 -36.22
N ILE A 71 -7.17 -22.52 -36.00
CA ILE A 71 -8.19 -22.76 -37.04
C ILE A 71 -8.05 -21.74 -38.19
N GLU A 72 -7.87 -20.45 -37.87
CA GLU A 72 -7.66 -19.39 -38.86
C GLU A 72 -6.41 -19.67 -39.72
N ASP A 73 -5.29 -20.01 -39.09
CA ASP A 73 -4.03 -20.35 -39.79
C ASP A 73 -4.23 -21.56 -40.72
N ALA A 74 -4.89 -22.63 -40.23
CA ALA A 74 -5.15 -23.83 -41.02
C ALA A 74 -6.08 -23.57 -42.22
N ALA A 75 -7.14 -22.78 -42.02
CA ALA A 75 -8.04 -22.40 -43.10
C ALA A 75 -7.33 -21.57 -44.17
N GLN A 76 -6.47 -20.63 -43.74
CA GLN A 76 -5.68 -19.82 -44.66
C GLN A 76 -4.69 -20.67 -45.45
N MET A 77 -3.98 -21.61 -44.81
CA MET A 77 -3.08 -22.54 -45.48
C MET A 77 -3.81 -23.39 -46.52
N GLY A 78 -4.94 -24.01 -46.15
CA GLY A 78 -5.73 -24.82 -47.08
C GLY A 78 -6.25 -24.03 -48.28
N TYR A 79 -6.69 -22.78 -48.06
CA TYR A 79 -7.11 -21.90 -49.16
C TYR A 79 -5.97 -21.64 -50.16
N HIS A 80 -4.76 -21.32 -49.67
CA HIS A 80 -3.61 -21.07 -50.54
C HIS A 80 -3.22 -22.32 -51.33
N GLU A 81 -3.27 -23.50 -50.72
CA GLU A 81 -2.94 -24.76 -51.38
C GLU A 81 -3.93 -25.10 -52.50
N VAL A 82 -5.22 -24.89 -52.27
CA VAL A 82 -6.25 -25.08 -53.30
C VAL A 82 -6.03 -24.10 -54.47
N MET A 83 -5.78 -22.83 -54.18
CA MET A 83 -5.53 -21.82 -55.24
C MET A 83 -4.27 -22.15 -56.05
N ASN A 84 -3.19 -22.56 -55.39
CA ASN A 84 -1.96 -22.99 -56.06
C ASN A 84 -2.21 -24.22 -56.95
N THR A 85 -3.02 -25.16 -56.48
CA THR A 85 -3.39 -26.35 -57.25
C THR A 85 -4.19 -25.98 -58.49
N ILE A 86 -5.17 -25.08 -58.36
CA ILE A 86 -5.96 -24.58 -59.49
C ILE A 86 -5.04 -23.91 -60.52
N ALA A 87 -4.11 -23.06 -60.08
CA ALA A 87 -3.17 -22.38 -60.96
C ALA A 87 -2.28 -23.39 -61.71
N SER A 88 -1.70 -24.36 -60.99
CA SER A 88 -0.87 -25.43 -61.58
C SER A 88 -1.65 -26.25 -62.60
N LYS A 89 -2.88 -26.66 -62.27
CA LYS A 89 -3.71 -27.46 -63.18
C LYS A 89 -4.15 -26.70 -64.41
N SER A 90 -4.38 -25.39 -64.27
CA SER A 90 -4.69 -24.53 -65.41
C SER A 90 -3.49 -24.43 -66.36
N GLN A 91 -2.28 -24.22 -65.81
CA GLN A 91 -1.04 -24.18 -66.60
C GLN A 91 -0.76 -25.51 -67.32
N GLU A 92 -0.90 -26.65 -66.63
CA GLU A 92 -0.78 -27.97 -67.27
C GLU A 92 -1.78 -28.13 -68.43
N GLY A 93 -3.02 -27.66 -68.26
CA GLY A 93 -4.04 -27.68 -69.31
C GLY A 93 -3.66 -26.83 -70.52
N ASP A 94 -3.14 -25.62 -70.29
CA ASP A 94 -2.65 -24.74 -71.35
C ASP A 94 -1.49 -25.39 -72.14
N GLU A 95 -0.55 -26.03 -71.44
CA GLU A 95 0.56 -26.76 -72.06
C GLU A 95 0.08 -27.95 -72.91
N LEU A 96 -0.87 -28.75 -72.41
CA LEU A 96 -1.44 -29.88 -73.15
C LEU A 96 -2.16 -29.42 -74.43
N MET A 97 -2.90 -28.32 -74.35
CA MET A 97 -3.56 -27.74 -75.52
C MET A 97 -2.54 -27.30 -76.58
N MET A 98 -1.40 -26.72 -76.17
CA MET A 98 -0.32 -26.34 -77.09
C MET A 98 0.31 -27.55 -77.80
N ILE A 99 0.38 -28.71 -77.15
CA ILE A 99 0.87 -29.96 -77.76
C ILE A 99 -0.10 -30.47 -78.84
N GLU A 100 -1.41 -30.44 -78.57
CA GLU A 100 -2.45 -30.83 -79.54
C GLU A 100 -2.38 -29.99 -80.83
N TYR A 101 -2.13 -28.68 -80.72
CA TYR A 101 -1.96 -27.80 -81.89
C TYR A 101 -0.62 -27.99 -82.61
N GLY A 102 0.43 -28.45 -81.92
CA GLY A 102 1.73 -28.75 -82.52
C GLY A 102 1.76 -30.07 -83.31
N PHE A 103 0.95 -31.05 -82.91
CA PHE A 103 0.83 -32.33 -83.62
C PHE A 103 -0.06 -32.26 -84.87
N THR A 104 -1.03 -31.34 -84.89
CA THR A 104 -1.95 -31.15 -86.02
C THR A 104 -1.40 -30.26 -87.16
N ALA A 105 -0.25 -29.61 -86.97
CA ALA A 105 0.37 -28.76 -87.99
C ALA A 105 1.25 -29.50 -89.02
N ASN A 106 1.41 -30.83 -88.91
CA ASN A 106 2.19 -31.65 -89.84
C ASN A 106 1.40 -32.87 -90.35
N LYS A 107 0.26 -32.62 -91.00
CA LYS A 107 -0.41 -33.59 -91.88
C LYS A 107 -1.09 -32.90 -93.04
#